data_AF-A0A3M9LT60-F1
#
_entry.id   AF-A0A3M9LT60-F1
#
_cell.length_a   1.000
_cell.length_b   1.000
_cell.length_c   1.000
_cell.angle_alpha   90.00
_cell.angle_beta   90.00
_cell.angle_gamma   90.00
#
_symmetry.space_group_name_H-M   'P 1'
#
loop_
_entity.id
_entity.type
_entity.pdbx_description
1 polymer ?
#
loop_
_entity_poly.entity_id
_entity_poly.type
_entity_poly.pdbx_seq_one_letter_code
_entity_poly.pdbx_strand_id
1 'polypeptide(L)'
;MSALTRMIIAQYAPDTLSAQDAKLEAVETLSWFTTPTGMTRLTAELAPASAAVIKSAILALSAPKPVPCDDGGDSGTGASGSGSATVRDERTPGKRRADALTELITAAAKVVSGDATPTGAAATALVTMNLEALAGGVGHARVVATGDALDAGAARRLACDAQVIPIVLGARSEPLDVGRKERLVTKGLRTAVITRDHGCTFPGCDRPPGMCEVHHVNP
;
A
#
# COMPACT_ATOMS: atom_id res chain seq x y z
N MET A 1 23.40 -0.05 -19.57
CA MET A 1 23.33 -0.40 -21.01
C MET A 1 22.31 0.53 -21.66
N SER A 2 22.59 1.13 -22.83
CA SER A 2 21.63 2.05 -23.47
C SER A 2 20.45 1.25 -24.05
N ALA A 3 19.28 1.90 -24.20
CA ALA A 3 18.09 1.26 -24.78
C ALA A 3 18.35 0.71 -26.19
N LEU A 4 19.19 1.40 -26.97
CA LEU A 4 19.54 1.04 -28.33
C LEU A 4 20.41 -0.23 -28.38
N THR A 5 21.41 -0.36 -27.50
CA THR A 5 22.24 -1.58 -27.39
C THR A 5 21.38 -2.81 -27.10
N ARG A 6 20.38 -2.67 -26.23
CA ARG A 6 19.48 -3.78 -25.89
C ARG A 6 18.58 -4.18 -27.06
N MET A 7 18.09 -3.23 -27.86
CA MET A 7 17.32 -3.53 -29.06
C MET A 7 18.14 -4.29 -30.12
N ILE A 8 19.42 -3.93 -30.29
CA ILE A 8 20.32 -4.64 -31.20
C ILE A 8 20.52 -6.08 -30.72
N ILE A 9 20.78 -6.30 -29.42
CA ILE A 9 20.93 -7.66 -28.86
C ILE A 9 19.62 -8.45 -29.02
N ALA A 10 18.47 -7.83 -28.80
CA ALA A 10 17.17 -8.48 -29.00
C ALA A 10 16.98 -8.95 -30.45
N GLN A 11 17.38 -8.14 -31.43
CA GLN A 11 17.20 -8.43 -32.85
C GLN A 11 18.19 -9.49 -33.37
N TYR A 12 19.44 -9.47 -32.89
CA TYR A 12 20.54 -10.23 -33.50
C TYR A 12 21.14 -11.32 -32.60
N ALA A 13 20.79 -11.36 -31.31
CA ALA A 13 21.31 -12.35 -30.34
C ALA A 13 20.27 -12.66 -29.24
N PRO A 14 19.10 -13.23 -29.59
CA PRO A 14 17.98 -13.42 -28.66
C PRO A 14 18.33 -14.31 -27.46
N ASP A 15 19.10 -15.39 -27.66
CA ASP A 15 19.53 -16.27 -26.55
C ASP A 15 20.40 -15.52 -25.52
N THR A 16 21.18 -14.54 -25.99
CA THR A 16 21.99 -13.69 -25.11
C THR A 16 21.10 -12.74 -24.31
N LEU A 17 20.03 -12.23 -24.91
CA LEU A 17 19.05 -11.40 -24.22
C LEU A 17 18.34 -12.19 -23.11
N SER A 18 17.88 -13.40 -23.39
CA SER A 18 17.20 -14.25 -22.40
C SER A 18 18.09 -14.56 -21.20
N ALA A 19 19.36 -14.89 -21.43
CA ALA A 19 20.32 -15.13 -20.35
C ALA A 19 20.63 -13.86 -19.54
N GLN A 20 20.63 -12.69 -20.17
CA GLN A 20 20.79 -11.40 -19.49
C GLN A 20 19.57 -11.07 -18.63
N ASP A 21 18.36 -11.32 -19.13
CA ASP A 21 17.13 -11.02 -18.41
C ASP A 21 16.96 -11.88 -17.16
N ALA A 22 17.25 -13.19 -17.25
CA ALA A 22 17.26 -14.07 -16.08
C ALA A 22 18.25 -13.61 -15.00
N LYS A 23 19.42 -13.08 -15.40
CA LYS A 23 20.41 -12.52 -14.46
C LYS A 23 19.90 -11.25 -13.80
N LEU A 24 19.20 -10.38 -14.53
CA LEU A 24 18.63 -9.15 -13.99
C LEU A 24 17.47 -9.46 -13.03
N GLU A 25 16.62 -10.44 -13.37
CA GLU A 25 15.50 -10.88 -12.54
C GLU A 25 16.01 -11.42 -11.18
N ALA A 26 17.11 -12.16 -11.18
CA ALA A 26 17.71 -12.70 -9.97
C ALA A 26 18.27 -11.65 -8.99
N VAL A 27 18.50 -10.41 -9.44
CA VAL A 27 19.09 -9.32 -8.64
C VAL A 27 18.17 -8.11 -8.51
N GLU A 28 16.87 -8.27 -8.79
CA GLU A 28 15.90 -7.21 -8.57
C GLU A 28 15.87 -6.79 -7.11
N THR A 29 15.72 -5.49 -6.87
CA THR A 29 15.63 -4.95 -5.53
C THR A 29 14.49 -3.94 -5.41
N LEU A 30 13.80 -3.99 -4.27
CA LEU A 30 12.87 -2.96 -3.84
C LEU A 30 13.23 -2.61 -2.40
N SER A 31 13.58 -1.35 -2.18
CA SER A 31 13.89 -0.82 -0.85
C SER A 31 13.05 0.41 -0.58
N TRP A 32 12.82 0.67 0.70
CA TRP A 32 12.16 1.89 1.14
C TRP A 32 12.82 2.44 2.39
N PHE A 33 12.79 3.76 2.51
CA PHE A 33 13.18 4.44 3.74
C PHE A 33 12.32 5.68 3.95
N THR A 34 12.09 6.02 5.21
CA THR A 34 11.36 7.21 5.61
C THR A 34 12.32 8.39 5.64
N THR A 35 12.00 9.46 4.90
CA THR A 35 12.80 10.69 4.84
C THR A 35 12.61 11.53 6.10
N PRO A 36 13.50 12.50 6.39
CA PRO A 36 13.32 13.43 7.51
C PRO A 36 12.02 14.24 7.46
N THR A 37 11.42 14.38 6.28
CA THR A 37 10.13 15.06 6.09
C THR A 37 8.92 14.14 6.38
N GLY A 38 9.15 12.88 6.78
CA GLY A 38 8.11 11.88 6.99
C GLY A 38 7.56 11.24 5.71
N MET A 39 8.16 11.51 4.54
CA MET A 39 7.75 10.86 3.29
C MET A 39 8.46 9.51 3.15
N THR A 40 7.79 8.50 2.62
CA THR A 40 8.45 7.24 2.27
C THR A 40 9.04 7.32 0.87
N ARG A 41 10.35 7.13 0.73
CA ARG A 41 11.00 6.98 -0.58
C ARG A 41 11.08 5.51 -0.94
N LEU A 42 10.40 5.11 -2.01
CA LEU A 42 10.54 3.80 -2.63
C LEU A 42 11.63 3.86 -3.72
N THR A 43 12.59 2.94 -3.69
CA THR A 43 13.63 2.78 -4.72
C THR A 43 13.58 1.35 -5.24
N ALA A 44 13.35 1.19 -6.54
CA ALA A 44 13.21 -0.11 -7.19
C ALA A 44 14.17 -0.23 -8.38
N GLU A 45 14.94 -1.32 -8.41
CA GLU A 45 15.72 -1.74 -9.56
C GLU A 45 15.10 -3.05 -10.07
N LEU A 46 14.49 -2.97 -11.25
CA LEU A 46 13.68 -4.05 -11.80
C LEU A 46 14.23 -4.50 -13.14
N ALA A 47 14.17 -5.80 -13.39
CA ALA A 47 14.41 -6.38 -14.69
C ALA A 47 13.36 -5.86 -15.68
N PRO A 48 13.68 -5.84 -16.98
CA PRO A 48 12.85 -5.14 -17.96
C PRO A 48 11.43 -5.71 -18.09
N ALA A 49 11.24 -7.01 -17.87
CA ALA A 49 9.92 -7.65 -17.86
C ALA A 49 9.06 -7.13 -16.69
N SER A 50 9.55 -7.23 -15.44
CA SER A 50 8.87 -6.70 -14.25
C SER A 50 8.62 -5.20 -14.35
N ALA A 51 9.61 -4.44 -14.83
CA ALA A 51 9.48 -3.00 -15.02
C ALA A 51 8.42 -2.64 -16.07
N ALA A 52 8.28 -3.43 -17.14
CA ALA A 52 7.28 -3.19 -18.17
C ALA A 52 5.85 -3.37 -17.64
N VAL A 53 5.61 -4.42 -16.85
CA VAL A 53 4.31 -4.65 -16.19
C VAL A 53 3.95 -3.47 -15.27
N ILE A 54 4.87 -3.07 -14.38
CA ILE A 54 4.60 -1.98 -13.43
C ILE A 54 4.43 -0.63 -14.15
N LYS A 55 5.30 -0.32 -15.13
CA LYS A 55 5.21 0.93 -15.89
C LYS A 55 3.91 1.02 -16.68
N SER A 56 3.52 -0.05 -17.38
CA SER A 56 2.29 -0.07 -18.17
C SER A 56 1.05 0.10 -17.29
N ALA A 57 0.98 -0.60 -16.16
CA ALA A 57 -0.13 -0.48 -15.21
C ALA A 57 -0.24 0.94 -14.62
N ILE A 58 0.88 1.53 -14.18
CA ILE A 58 0.89 2.91 -13.65
C ILE A 58 0.49 3.90 -14.74
N LEU A 59 1.03 3.75 -15.96
CA LEU A 59 0.73 4.66 -17.06
C LEU A 59 -0.75 4.65 -17.40
N ALA A 60 -1.38 3.48 -17.44
CA ALA A 60 -2.82 3.32 -17.71
C ALA A 60 -3.70 4.11 -16.72
N LEU A 61 -3.32 4.18 -15.44
CA LEU A 61 -4.10 4.87 -14.41
C LEU A 61 -3.66 6.32 -14.15
N SER A 62 -2.52 6.75 -14.69
CA SER A 62 -1.94 8.08 -14.45
C SER A 62 -2.39 9.17 -15.44
N ALA A 63 -3.35 8.86 -16.32
CA ALA A 63 -3.91 9.82 -17.27
C ALA A 63 -4.51 11.05 -16.54
N PRO A 64 -4.33 12.27 -17.08
CA PRO A 64 -4.98 13.46 -16.53
C PRO A 64 -6.51 13.28 -16.50
N LYS A 65 -7.14 13.59 -15.36
CA LYS A 65 -8.58 13.54 -15.17
C LYS A 65 -9.13 14.97 -15.03
N PRO A 66 -9.50 15.64 -16.13
CA PRO A 66 -10.13 16.96 -16.04
C PRO A 66 -11.52 16.83 -15.42
N VAL A 67 -11.91 17.78 -14.57
CA VAL A 67 -13.25 17.82 -13.97
C VAL A 67 -14.16 18.77 -14.75
N PRO A 68 -15.45 18.47 -14.91
CA PRO A 68 -16.41 19.45 -15.42
C PRO A 68 -16.44 20.68 -14.51
N CYS A 69 -16.61 21.87 -15.08
CA CYS A 69 -16.95 23.04 -14.28
C CYS A 69 -18.39 22.86 -13.78
N ASP A 70 -18.58 22.80 -12.46
CA ASP A 70 -19.91 23.03 -11.88
C ASP A 70 -20.13 24.55 -11.95
N ASP A 71 -20.83 24.99 -12.98
CA ASP A 71 -21.27 26.39 -13.13
C ASP A 71 -22.40 26.67 -12.13
N GLY A 72 -22.07 26.66 -10.84
CA GLY A 72 -22.92 27.11 -9.75
C GLY A 72 -23.00 28.64 -9.73
N GLY A 73 -23.62 29.22 -10.77
CA GLY A 73 -24.22 30.56 -10.85
C GLY A 73 -23.47 31.75 -10.24
N ASP A 74 -22.82 32.54 -11.10
CA ASP A 74 -23.33 33.89 -11.37
C ASP A 74 -23.32 34.15 -12.89
N SER A 75 -24.44 34.65 -13.39
CA SER A 75 -24.64 34.99 -14.79
C SER A 75 -24.24 36.45 -15.01
N GLY A 76 -23.05 36.66 -15.59
CA GLY A 76 -22.53 37.97 -15.96
C GLY A 76 -21.86 38.00 -17.34
N THR A 77 -22.67 38.09 -18.39
CA THR A 77 -22.34 38.61 -19.75
C THR A 77 -21.17 38.00 -20.55
N GLY A 78 -21.52 37.04 -21.42
CA GLY A 78 -21.32 37.12 -22.88
C GLY A 78 -19.95 36.81 -23.49
N ALA A 79 -19.78 35.60 -24.04
CA ALA A 79 -19.26 35.33 -25.40
C ALA A 79 -19.28 33.82 -25.73
N SER A 80 -19.67 33.50 -26.96
CA SER A 80 -19.88 32.16 -27.53
C SER A 80 -18.71 31.18 -27.45
N GLY A 81 -19.01 29.95 -27.04
CA GLY A 81 -18.18 28.77 -27.26
C GLY A 81 -18.80 27.54 -26.59
N SER A 82 -19.60 26.76 -27.33
CA SER A 82 -20.22 25.51 -26.85
C SER A 82 -19.17 24.41 -26.64
N GLY A 83 -18.52 24.42 -25.49
CA GLY A 83 -17.81 23.30 -24.93
C GLY A 83 -17.93 23.41 -23.41
N SER A 84 -18.44 22.37 -22.74
CA SER A 84 -18.39 22.27 -21.28
C SER A 84 -16.99 22.69 -20.82
N ALA A 85 -16.88 23.80 -20.11
CA ALA A 85 -15.62 24.20 -19.55
C ALA A 85 -15.16 23.03 -18.67
N THR A 86 -13.97 22.49 -18.94
CA THR A 86 -13.38 21.43 -18.13
C THR A 86 -12.17 22.02 -17.45
N VAL A 87 -12.13 21.93 -16.12
CA VAL A 87 -10.97 22.36 -15.35
C VAL A 87 -9.87 21.34 -15.58
N ARG A 88 -8.70 21.83 -15.98
CA ARG A 88 -7.51 21.03 -16.22
C ARG A 88 -7.09 20.33 -14.93
N ASP A 89 -6.70 19.05 -15.02
CA ASP A 89 -6.10 18.33 -13.90
C ASP A 89 -4.78 19.01 -13.47
N GLU A 90 -4.80 19.61 -12.27
CA GLU A 90 -3.66 20.35 -11.71
C GLU A 90 -2.59 19.43 -11.11
N ARG A 91 -2.87 18.13 -10.93
CA ARG A 91 -1.90 17.20 -10.34
C ARG A 91 -0.70 17.06 -11.26
N THR A 92 0.50 17.14 -10.69
CA THR A 92 1.74 16.90 -11.44
C THR A 92 1.79 15.45 -11.98
N PRO A 93 2.54 15.18 -13.07
CA PRO A 93 2.75 13.82 -13.54
C PRO A 93 3.38 12.89 -12.48
N GLY A 94 4.14 13.44 -11.53
CA GLY A 94 4.65 12.70 -10.37
C GLY A 94 3.52 12.26 -9.44
N LYS A 95 2.63 13.19 -9.05
CA LYS A 95 1.48 12.92 -8.19
C LYS A 95 0.52 11.90 -8.81
N ARG A 96 0.19 12.02 -10.10
CA ARG A 96 -0.70 11.07 -10.79
C ARG A 96 -0.13 9.65 -10.82
N ARG A 97 1.19 9.50 -10.99
CA ARG A 97 1.85 8.17 -10.94
C ARG A 97 1.87 7.59 -9.53
N ALA A 98 2.07 8.42 -8.50
CA ALA A 98 2.01 7.98 -7.11
C ALA A 98 0.59 7.54 -6.71
N ASP A 99 -0.43 8.29 -7.15
CA ASP A 99 -1.84 7.94 -6.95
C ASP A 99 -2.18 6.62 -7.65
N ALA A 100 -1.77 6.46 -8.91
CA ALA A 100 -1.95 5.24 -9.69
C ALA A 100 -1.30 4.01 -9.03
N LEU A 101 -0.07 4.14 -8.53
CA LEU A 101 0.61 3.05 -7.82
C LEU A 101 -0.15 2.65 -6.54
N THR A 102 -0.64 3.64 -5.79
CA THR A 102 -1.41 3.41 -4.57
C THR A 102 -2.74 2.72 -4.87
N GLU A 103 -3.43 3.14 -5.93
CA GLU A 103 -4.69 2.55 -6.40
C GLU A 103 -4.50 1.07 -6.80
N LEU A 104 -3.43 0.76 -7.57
CA LEU A 104 -3.10 -0.61 -7.96
C LEU A 104 -2.87 -1.53 -6.77
N ILE A 105 -2.03 -1.10 -5.81
CA ILE A 105 -1.72 -1.89 -4.62
C ILE A 105 -2.98 -2.10 -3.78
N THR A 106 -3.81 -1.05 -3.63
CA THR A 106 -5.06 -1.13 -2.87
C THR A 106 -6.06 -2.08 -3.52
N ALA A 107 -6.20 -2.04 -4.85
CA ALA A 107 -7.06 -2.96 -5.60
C ALA A 107 -6.57 -4.41 -5.49
N ALA A 108 -5.26 -4.65 -5.64
CA ALA A 108 -4.66 -5.96 -5.49
C ALA A 108 -4.86 -6.53 -4.07
N ALA A 109 -4.67 -5.71 -3.03
CA ALA A 109 -4.87 -6.10 -1.64
C ALA A 109 -6.32 -6.56 -1.38
N LYS A 110 -7.33 -5.90 -1.99
CA LYS A 110 -8.73 -6.29 -1.89
C LYS A 110 -9.01 -7.67 -2.49
N VAL A 111 -8.38 -8.01 -3.61
CA VAL A 111 -8.53 -9.32 -4.27
C VAL A 111 -7.84 -10.44 -3.47
N VAL A 112 -6.61 -10.19 -2.99
CA VAL A 112 -5.84 -11.16 -2.19
C VAL A 112 -6.48 -11.47 -0.83
N SER A 113 -7.31 -10.55 -0.32
CA SER A 113 -8.01 -10.70 0.96
C SER A 113 -9.24 -11.62 0.92
N GLY A 114 -9.61 -12.18 -0.23
CA GLY A 114 -10.70 -13.15 -0.38
C GLY A 114 -10.27 -14.59 -0.02
N ASP A 115 -10.91 -15.15 1.02
CA ASP A 115 -11.11 -16.57 1.45
C ASP A 115 -10.09 -17.70 1.21
N ALA A 116 -8.90 -17.53 0.63
CA ALA A 116 -8.04 -18.68 0.31
C ALA A 116 -6.53 -18.42 0.26
N THR A 117 -5.93 -17.83 1.31
CA THR A 117 -4.46 -17.89 1.49
C THR A 117 -4.07 -18.50 2.85
N PRO A 118 -3.49 -19.72 2.87
CA PRO A 118 -2.97 -20.36 4.09
C PRO A 118 -1.68 -19.70 4.63
N THR A 119 -0.98 -18.95 3.78
CA THR A 119 0.23 -18.20 4.14
C THR A 119 -0.16 -16.76 4.45
N GLY A 120 -0.52 -16.55 5.72
CA GLY A 120 -1.14 -15.32 6.21
C GLY A 120 -0.36 -14.04 5.89
N ALA A 121 -0.97 -13.20 5.06
CA ALA A 121 -1.45 -11.88 5.45
C ALA A 121 -2.18 -11.30 4.23
N ALA A 122 -3.51 -11.32 4.24
CA ALA A 122 -4.27 -10.26 3.57
C ALA A 122 -3.61 -8.94 3.97
N ALA A 123 -3.08 -8.16 3.02
CA ALA A 123 -2.27 -6.97 3.26
C ALA A 123 -3.09 -5.88 3.98
N THR A 124 -3.29 -6.08 5.28
CA THR A 124 -4.11 -5.25 6.14
C THR A 124 -3.14 -4.39 6.93
N ALA A 125 -3.13 -3.09 6.64
CA ALA A 125 -2.38 -2.15 7.44
C ALA A 125 -2.98 -2.10 8.84
N LEU A 126 -2.24 -2.60 9.83
CA LEU A 126 -2.62 -2.46 11.23
C LEU A 126 -2.18 -1.09 11.72
N VAL A 127 -3.15 -0.24 12.05
CA VAL A 127 -2.96 1.13 12.50
C VAL A 127 -3.48 1.23 13.93
N THR A 128 -2.63 1.75 14.82
CA THR A 128 -2.94 1.89 16.25
C THR A 128 -2.99 3.36 16.64
N MET A 129 -4.04 3.79 17.32
CA MET A 129 -4.24 5.17 17.78
C MET A 129 -5.16 5.17 19.01
N ASN A 130 -5.02 6.17 19.88
CA ASN A 130 -5.98 6.40 20.95
C ASN A 130 -7.35 6.82 20.37
N LEU A 131 -8.43 6.22 20.86
CA LEU A 131 -9.79 6.46 20.36
C LEU A 131 -10.27 7.90 20.58
N GLU A 132 -9.97 8.51 21.73
CA GLU A 132 -10.32 9.91 22.04
C GLU A 132 -9.55 10.87 21.14
N ALA A 133 -8.28 10.58 20.86
CA ALA A 133 -7.45 11.33 19.91
C ALA A 133 -7.99 11.24 18.47
N LEU A 134 -8.40 10.05 18.04
CA LEU A 134 -9.02 9.82 16.74
C LEU A 134 -10.36 10.57 16.59
N ALA A 135 -11.21 10.50 17.62
CA ALA A 135 -12.51 11.18 17.67
C ALA A 135 -12.36 12.71 17.73
N GLY A 136 -11.46 13.21 18.57
CA GLY A 136 -11.12 14.63 18.69
C GLY A 136 -10.33 15.19 17.49
N GLY A 137 -9.84 14.32 16.60
CA GLY A 137 -9.09 14.71 15.41
C GLY A 137 -7.71 15.29 15.67
N VAL A 138 -7.16 15.05 16.85
CA VAL A 138 -5.86 15.54 17.31
C VAL A 138 -4.99 14.34 17.69
N GLY A 139 -3.69 14.40 17.42
CA GLY A 139 -2.74 13.31 17.72
C GLY A 139 -2.29 12.52 16.49
N HIS A 140 -1.62 11.39 16.74
CA HIS A 140 -1.02 10.55 15.72
C HIS A 140 -1.40 9.08 15.88
N ALA A 141 -1.50 8.37 14.76
CA ALA A 141 -1.60 6.93 14.69
C ALA A 141 -0.24 6.33 14.32
N ARG A 142 -0.02 5.07 14.67
CA ARG A 142 1.18 4.31 14.29
C ARG A 142 0.81 3.11 13.43
N VAL A 143 1.47 2.98 12.28
CA VAL A 143 1.41 1.78 11.45
C VAL A 143 2.26 0.71 12.09
N VAL A 144 1.68 -0.41 12.52
CA VAL A 144 2.39 -1.45 13.27
C VAL A 144 3.44 -2.15 12.42
N ALA A 145 3.15 -2.38 11.13
CA ALA A 145 4.06 -3.10 10.25
C ALA A 145 5.33 -2.32 9.88
N THR A 146 5.25 -0.99 9.78
CA THR A 146 6.36 -0.13 9.32
C THR A 146 6.88 0.81 10.40
N GLY A 147 6.12 0.99 11.49
CA GLY A 147 6.42 1.94 12.56
C GLY A 147 6.10 3.40 12.24
N ASP A 148 5.61 3.69 11.02
CA ASP A 148 5.36 5.06 10.56
C ASP A 148 4.27 5.76 11.37
N ALA A 149 4.46 7.06 11.60
CA ALA A 149 3.46 7.91 12.24
C ALA A 149 2.55 8.57 11.19
N LEU A 150 1.25 8.50 11.43
CA LEU A 150 0.21 9.13 10.61
C LEU A 150 -0.52 10.17 11.45
N ASP A 151 -0.99 11.26 10.85
CA ASP A 151 -1.89 12.18 11.53
C ASP A 151 -3.29 11.55 11.70
N ALA A 152 -4.09 12.08 12.63
CA ALA A 152 -5.47 11.64 12.84
C ALA A 152 -6.31 11.72 11.55
N GLY A 153 -6.01 12.66 10.65
CA GLY A 153 -6.64 12.80 9.35
C GLY A 153 -6.36 11.61 8.42
N ALA A 154 -5.09 11.23 8.24
CA ALA A 154 -4.71 10.07 7.43
C ALA A 154 -5.20 8.77 8.04
N ALA A 155 -5.14 8.63 9.38
CA ALA A 155 -5.70 7.48 10.07
C ALA A 155 -7.20 7.32 9.78
N ARG A 156 -7.98 8.42 9.79
CA ARG A 156 -9.40 8.40 9.42
C ARG A 156 -9.65 8.07 7.96
N ARG A 157 -8.86 8.62 7.03
CA ARG A 157 -8.98 8.29 5.60
C ARG A 157 -8.74 6.80 5.36
N LEU A 158 -7.66 6.25 5.92
CA LEU A 158 -7.40 4.82 5.88
C LEU A 158 -8.53 4.00 6.51
N ALA A 159 -9.12 4.49 7.60
CA ALA A 159 -10.25 3.84 8.26
C ALA A 159 -11.56 3.88 7.44
N CYS A 160 -11.78 4.93 6.64
CA CYS A 160 -12.94 5.00 5.75
C CYS A 160 -12.78 4.13 4.50
N ASP A 161 -11.56 4.05 3.95
CA ASP A 161 -11.27 3.32 2.71
C ASP A 161 -11.09 1.81 2.91
N ALA A 162 -10.69 1.40 4.12
CA ALA A 162 -10.56 0.00 4.52
C ALA A 162 -11.82 -0.47 5.24
N GLN A 163 -12.24 -1.71 5.02
CA GLN A 163 -13.19 -2.39 5.92
C GLN A 163 -12.49 -2.58 7.27
N VAL A 164 -12.58 -1.57 8.15
CA VAL A 164 -11.92 -1.59 9.46
C VAL A 164 -12.51 -2.70 10.31
N ILE A 165 -11.65 -3.58 10.80
CA ILE A 165 -11.95 -4.46 11.92
C ILE A 165 -11.40 -3.75 13.16
N PRO A 166 -12.22 -3.05 13.95
CA PRO A 166 -11.75 -2.37 15.14
C PRO A 166 -11.33 -3.40 16.20
N ILE A 167 -10.06 -3.36 16.60
CA ILE A 167 -9.63 -4.05 17.82
C ILE A 167 -9.82 -3.08 18.98
N VAL A 168 -10.96 -3.21 19.65
CA VAL A 168 -11.17 -2.53 20.93
C VAL A 168 -10.73 -3.50 22.01
N LEU A 169 -9.59 -3.24 22.64
CA LEU A 169 -9.12 -4.00 23.80
C LEU A 169 -10.15 -3.84 24.93
N GLY A 170 -11.03 -4.84 25.12
CA GLY A 170 -12.02 -4.88 26.21
C GLY A 170 -13.49 -4.67 25.84
N ALA A 171 -13.86 -4.55 24.56
CA ALA A 171 -15.27 -4.63 24.14
C ALA A 171 -15.62 -6.02 23.54
N ARG A 172 -16.91 -6.30 23.33
CA ARG A 172 -17.48 -7.58 22.84
C ARG A 172 -16.97 -8.07 21.47
N SER A 173 -15.95 -7.45 20.88
CA SER A 173 -15.56 -7.68 19.49
C SER A 173 -14.39 -8.65 19.40
N GLU A 174 -14.70 -9.80 18.79
CA GLU A 174 -13.89 -11.00 18.51
C GLU A 174 -13.44 -11.81 19.75
N PRO A 175 -13.77 -13.12 19.84
CA PRO A 175 -13.27 -13.99 20.90
C PRO A 175 -11.74 -14.09 20.84
N LEU A 176 -11.06 -13.44 21.78
CA LEU A 176 -9.61 -13.61 22.00
C LEU A 176 -9.29 -14.85 22.84
N ASP A 177 -10.28 -15.43 23.51
CA ASP A 177 -10.19 -16.72 24.18
C ASP A 177 -11.02 -17.75 23.41
N VAL A 178 -10.33 -18.58 22.65
CA VAL A 178 -10.90 -19.69 21.87
C VAL A 178 -10.62 -21.06 22.53
N GLY A 179 -9.98 -21.06 23.71
CA GLY A 179 -9.58 -22.25 24.45
C GLY A 179 -8.71 -23.22 23.63
N ARG A 180 -8.61 -24.47 24.10
CA ARG A 180 -7.85 -25.55 23.41
C ARG A 180 -8.56 -26.14 22.18
N LYS A 181 -9.77 -25.68 21.87
CA LYS A 181 -10.55 -26.21 20.73
C LYS A 181 -9.99 -25.72 19.39
N GLU A 182 -9.43 -24.51 19.38
CA GLU A 182 -8.72 -23.95 18.24
C GLU A 182 -7.20 -24.05 18.47
N ARG A 183 -6.56 -24.99 17.77
CA ARG A 183 -5.09 -25.19 17.85
C ARG A 183 -4.32 -24.16 17.03
N LEU A 184 -4.93 -23.65 15.96
CA LEU A 184 -4.33 -22.66 15.06
C LEU A 184 -4.74 -21.25 15.49
N VAL A 185 -3.82 -20.31 15.32
CA VAL A 185 -4.03 -18.91 15.69
C VAL A 185 -5.09 -18.30 14.78
N THR A 186 -6.22 -17.88 15.35
CA THR A 186 -7.30 -17.21 14.62
C THR A 186 -6.86 -15.83 14.13
N LYS A 187 -7.60 -15.25 13.17
CA LYS A 187 -7.30 -13.91 12.65
C LYS A 187 -7.31 -12.86 13.78
N GLY A 188 -8.32 -12.88 14.66
CA GLY A 188 -8.38 -12.00 15.84
C GLY A 188 -7.20 -12.15 16.78
N LEU A 189 -6.84 -13.39 17.14
CA LEU A 189 -5.68 -13.67 17.99
C LEU A 189 -4.37 -13.19 17.36
N ARG A 190 -4.15 -13.46 16.08
CA ARG A 190 -2.97 -12.98 15.35
C ARG A 190 -2.92 -11.45 15.39
N THR A 191 -4.05 -10.80 15.16
CA THR A 191 -4.12 -9.35 15.13
C THR A 191 -3.85 -8.75 16.52
N ALA A 192 -4.39 -9.35 17.59
CA ALA A 192 -4.10 -8.97 18.97
C ALA A 192 -2.62 -9.13 19.34
N VAL A 193 -1.98 -10.24 18.95
CA VAL A 193 -0.54 -10.47 19.19
C VAL A 193 0.31 -9.43 18.43
N ILE A 194 -0.01 -9.15 17.17
CA ILE A 194 0.71 -8.13 16.39
C ILE A 194 0.53 -6.74 17.01
N THR A 195 -0.66 -6.40 17.48
CA THR A 195 -0.93 -5.13 18.18
C THR A 195 -0.17 -5.02 19.51
N ARG A 196 0.02 -6.13 20.24
CA ARG A 196 0.77 -6.16 21.50
C ARG A 196 2.28 -6.08 21.28
N ASP A 197 2.81 -6.90 20.37
CA ASP A 197 4.25 -7.15 20.25
C ASP A 197 4.93 -6.24 19.23
N HIS A 198 4.15 -5.63 18.31
CA HIS A 198 4.61 -4.74 17.25
C HIS A 198 5.69 -5.28 16.29
N GLY A 199 6.10 -6.54 16.44
CA GLY A 199 7.18 -7.17 15.68
C GLY A 199 7.67 -8.44 16.36
N CYS A 200 8.84 -8.93 15.95
CA CYS A 200 9.49 -10.06 16.61
C CYS A 200 9.87 -9.70 18.06
N THR A 201 9.52 -10.56 19.03
CA THR A 201 9.85 -10.36 20.46
C THR A 201 11.24 -10.87 20.85
N PHE A 202 11.98 -11.50 19.93
CA PHE A 202 13.32 -11.99 20.20
C PHE A 202 14.28 -10.81 20.44
N PRO A 203 15.11 -10.84 21.51
CA PRO A 203 16.00 -9.73 21.83
C PRO A 203 16.91 -9.35 20.65
N GLY A 204 16.82 -8.11 20.20
CA GLY A 204 17.64 -7.57 19.11
C GLY A 204 17.15 -7.89 17.68
N CYS A 205 15.99 -8.53 17.53
CA CYS A 205 15.35 -8.73 16.22
C CYS A 205 14.36 -7.59 15.92
N ASP A 206 14.43 -7.01 14.73
CA ASP A 206 13.57 -5.91 14.26
C ASP A 206 12.62 -6.34 13.13
N ARG A 207 12.48 -7.65 12.90
CA ARG A 207 11.61 -8.17 11.83
C ARG A 207 10.17 -7.68 12.03
N PRO A 208 9.53 -7.17 10.97
CA PRO A 208 8.15 -6.71 11.05
C PRO A 208 7.20 -7.90 11.28
N PRO A 209 6.00 -7.66 11.85
CA PRO A 209 5.06 -8.73 12.17
C PRO A 209 4.62 -9.59 10.97
N GLY A 210 4.64 -9.04 9.75
CA GLY A 210 4.35 -9.79 8.52
C GLY A 210 5.38 -10.88 8.19
N MET A 211 6.58 -10.81 8.78
CA MET A 211 7.67 -11.79 8.64
C MET A 211 7.79 -12.71 9.87
N CYS A 212 6.78 -12.70 10.75
CA CYS A 212 6.79 -13.44 12.02
C CYS A 212 5.65 -14.46 12.08
N GLU A 213 5.90 -15.58 12.75
CA GLU A 213 4.87 -16.55 13.12
C GLU A 213 4.51 -16.38 14.60
N VAL A 214 3.25 -16.67 14.94
CA VAL A 214 2.77 -16.62 16.32
C VAL A 214 2.99 -17.98 16.97
N HIS A 215 3.78 -18.01 18.04
CA HIS A 215 4.06 -19.21 18.81
C HIS A 215 3.41 -19.14 20.18
N HIS A 216 2.90 -20.29 20.65
CA HIS A 216 2.43 -20.45 22.02
C HIS A 216 3.64 -20.43 22.97
N VAL A 217 3.56 -19.67 24.06
CA VAL A 217 4.59 -19.65 25.11
C VAL A 217 4.54 -20.93 25.93
N ASN A 218 3.32 -21.41 26.23
CA ASN A 218 3.08 -22.69 26.88
C ASN A 218 2.31 -23.60 25.90
N PRO A 219 2.91 -24.71 25.44
CA PRO A 219 2.29 -25.64 24.51
C PRO A 219 1.16 -26.47 25.14
#